data_AF-M4B2A7-F1
#
_entry.id   AF-M4B2A7-F1
#
_cell.length_a   1.000
_cell.length_b   1.000
_cell.length_c   1.000
_cell.angle_alpha   90.00
_cell.angle_beta   90.00
_cell.angle_gamma   90.00
#
_symmetry.space_group_name_H-M   'P 1'
#
loop_
_entity.id
_entity.type
_entity.pdbx_description
1 polymer ?
#
loop_
_entity_poly.entity_id
_entity_poly.type
_entity_poly.pdbx_seq_one_letter_code
_entity_poly.pdbx_strand_id
1 'polypeptide(L)'
;MVATTTTTAKRQDGRAGNELRPLTSEQGALFRADGSARMSHGSGTVLAAVYGPGQARNWRSEKTDRATLDVCFKLEKGVLIAINAVCLALIDAGIPMISVITASSCGISADGSLNLDPTSVEEEASVSWVTAARSSTSDANNDDHV
;
A
#
# COMPACT_ATOMS: atom_id res chain seq x y z
N MET A 1 -5.24 42.36 13.07
CA MET A 1 -4.62 41.57 11.98
C MET A 1 -3.48 40.77 12.61
N VAL A 2 -3.80 39.64 13.23
CA VAL A 2 -2.84 38.80 13.96
C VAL A 2 -2.17 37.89 12.93
N ALA A 3 -0.85 37.94 12.82
CA ALA A 3 -0.09 37.03 11.99
C ALA A 3 -0.24 35.60 12.57
N THR A 4 -0.96 34.74 11.87
CA THR A 4 -0.94 33.29 12.16
C THR A 4 0.42 32.77 11.73
N THR A 5 1.39 32.82 12.63
CA THR A 5 2.69 32.18 12.47
C THR A 5 2.44 30.67 12.48
N THR A 6 2.25 30.07 11.30
CA THR A 6 2.22 28.62 11.14
C THR A 6 3.64 28.12 11.40
N THR A 7 3.95 27.81 12.66
CA THR A 7 5.20 27.19 13.08
C THR A 7 5.34 25.90 12.28
N THR A 8 6.18 25.94 11.25
CA THR A 8 6.46 24.81 10.38
C THR A 8 7.23 23.81 11.23
N ALA A 9 6.50 22.86 11.83
CA ALA A 9 7.09 21.74 12.57
C ALA A 9 7.94 20.94 11.59
N LYS A 10 9.24 21.28 11.51
CA LYS A 10 10.23 20.54 10.75
C LYS A 10 10.25 19.12 11.30
N ARG A 11 9.77 18.16 10.49
CA ARG A 11 10.00 16.74 10.76
C ARG A 11 11.50 16.49 10.90
N GLN A 12 11.88 15.49 11.71
CA GLN A 12 13.29 15.11 11.91
C GLN A 12 14.00 14.78 10.58
N ASP A 13 13.23 14.40 9.56
CA ASP A 13 13.68 13.99 8.23
C ASP A 13 13.75 15.15 7.20
N GLY A 14 13.42 16.38 7.59
CA GLY A 14 13.50 17.57 6.72
C GLY A 14 12.45 17.68 5.61
N ARG A 15 11.54 16.71 5.49
CA ARG A 15 10.43 16.66 4.52
C ARG A 15 9.24 17.52 4.93
N ALA A 16 8.44 17.95 3.95
CA ALA A 16 7.15 18.59 4.21
C ALA A 16 6.10 17.57 4.71
N GLY A 17 5.08 18.02 5.45
CA GLY A 17 4.06 17.14 6.03
C GLY A 17 3.22 16.35 4.99
N ASN A 18 3.26 16.80 3.73
CA ASN A 18 2.59 16.21 2.58
C ASN A 18 3.53 15.39 1.67
N GLU A 19 4.81 15.25 2.01
CA GLU A 19 5.80 14.57 1.18
C GLU A 19 6.05 13.15 1.69
N LEU A 20 5.98 12.18 0.77
CA LEU A 20 6.21 10.77 1.08
C LEU A 20 7.71 10.45 1.12
N ARG A 21 8.08 9.37 1.81
CA ARG A 21 9.42 8.77 1.68
C ARG A 21 9.66 8.27 0.25
N PRO A 22 10.93 8.24 -0.22
CA PRO A 22 11.24 7.71 -1.54
C PRO A 22 10.75 6.27 -1.64
N LEU A 23 9.94 6.03 -2.66
CA LEU A 23 9.43 4.72 -3.02
C LEU A 23 10.26 4.18 -4.18
N THR A 24 10.75 2.95 -4.02
CA THR A 24 11.36 2.21 -5.12
C THR A 24 10.67 0.86 -5.23
N SER A 25 10.48 0.39 -6.45
CA SER A 25 9.85 -0.89 -6.70
C SER A 25 10.49 -1.59 -7.87
N GLU A 26 10.57 -2.90 -7.74
CA GLU A 26 11.13 -3.84 -8.70
C GLU A 26 10.13 -4.99 -8.89
N GLN A 27 9.71 -5.22 -10.12
CA GLN A 27 8.82 -6.31 -10.51
C GLN A 27 9.66 -7.52 -10.96
N GLY A 28 9.17 -8.74 -10.79
CA GLY A 28 9.89 -9.95 -11.20
C GLY A 28 11.12 -10.29 -10.32
N ALA A 29 11.11 -9.87 -9.05
CA ALA A 29 12.23 -10.12 -8.12
C ALA A 29 12.50 -11.62 -7.84
N LEU A 30 11.49 -12.49 -8.02
CA LEU A 30 11.58 -13.93 -7.80
C LEU A 30 11.22 -14.70 -9.08
N PHE A 31 12.19 -15.43 -9.63
CA PHE A 31 12.01 -16.23 -10.86
C PHE A 31 11.07 -17.44 -10.69
N ARG A 32 10.86 -17.91 -9.46
CA ARG A 32 10.03 -19.11 -9.18
C ARG A 32 8.55 -18.82 -8.96
N ALA A 33 8.21 -17.56 -8.71
CA ALA A 33 6.81 -17.15 -8.53
C ALA A 33 6.23 -16.76 -9.89
N ASP A 34 4.92 -16.94 -10.08
CA ASP A 34 4.25 -16.53 -11.31
C ASP A 34 4.19 -15.01 -11.44
N GLY A 35 4.12 -14.31 -10.31
CA GLY A 35 4.44 -12.88 -10.23
C GLY A 35 5.09 -12.52 -8.90
N SER A 36 5.94 -11.51 -8.92
CA SER A 36 6.63 -11.05 -7.73
C SER A 36 6.91 -9.56 -7.78
N ALA A 37 6.94 -8.94 -6.60
CA ALA A 37 7.31 -7.55 -6.49
C ALA A 37 8.08 -7.31 -5.20
N ARG A 38 9.18 -6.59 -5.33
CA ARG A 38 9.91 -5.99 -4.21
C ARG A 38 9.57 -4.51 -4.19
N MET A 39 9.18 -4.01 -3.03
CA MET A 39 8.88 -2.60 -2.83
C MET A 39 9.61 -2.10 -1.58
N SER A 40 10.28 -0.96 -1.71
CA SER A 40 10.87 -0.24 -0.60
C SER A 40 10.21 1.12 -0.44
N HIS A 41 9.82 1.47 0.78
CA HIS A 41 9.30 2.78 1.13
C HIS A 41 10.12 3.34 2.28
N GLY A 42 11.07 4.22 1.95
CA GLY A 42 12.08 4.68 2.90
C GLY A 42 12.86 3.51 3.54
N SER A 43 12.69 3.31 4.85
CA SER A 43 13.34 2.23 5.60
C SER A 43 12.59 0.89 5.59
N GLY A 44 11.36 0.85 5.06
CA GLY A 44 10.57 -0.39 5.00
C GLY A 44 10.81 -1.08 3.67
N THR A 45 11.10 -2.38 3.69
CA THR A 45 11.18 -3.20 2.48
C THR A 45 10.22 -4.38 2.60
N VAL A 46 9.53 -4.71 1.51
CA VAL A 46 8.62 -5.85 1.43
C VAL A 46 8.89 -6.60 0.14
N LEU A 47 8.85 -7.92 0.23
CA LEU A 47 8.87 -8.81 -0.91
C LEU A 47 7.55 -9.59 -0.93
N ALA A 48 6.81 -9.49 -2.03
CA ALA A 48 5.58 -10.21 -2.29
C ALA A 48 5.80 -11.19 -3.45
N ALA A 49 5.24 -12.39 -3.30
CA ALA A 49 5.21 -13.45 -4.29
C ALA A 49 3.77 -13.92 -4.44
N VAL A 50 3.32 -14.02 -5.69
CA VAL A 50 2.03 -14.58 -6.06
C VAL A 50 2.28 -15.85 -6.84
N TYR A 51 1.64 -16.92 -6.39
CA TYR A 51 1.55 -18.17 -7.13
C TYR A 51 0.15 -18.22 -7.72
N GLY A 52 0.14 -18.45 -9.03
CA GLY A 52 -0.94 -18.18 -9.95
C GLY A 52 -2.23 -18.94 -9.68
N PRO A 53 -3.21 -18.80 -10.58
CA PRO A 53 -4.53 -19.38 -10.43
C PRO A 53 -4.43 -20.91 -10.51
N GLY A 54 -4.34 -21.53 -9.33
CA GLY A 54 -4.17 -22.97 -9.16
C GLY A 54 -5.47 -23.66 -8.72
N GLN A 55 -5.41 -24.99 -8.67
CA GLN A 55 -6.52 -25.77 -8.13
C GLN A 55 -6.68 -25.49 -6.64
N ALA A 56 -7.94 -25.36 -6.20
CA ALA A 56 -8.23 -25.14 -4.80
C ALA A 56 -7.69 -26.32 -3.98
N ARG A 57 -6.81 -26.03 -3.00
CA ARG A 57 -6.17 -27.07 -2.18
C ARG A 57 -7.16 -27.96 -1.42
N ASN A 58 -8.38 -27.47 -1.21
CA ASN A 58 -9.46 -28.20 -0.57
C ASN A 58 -10.63 -28.38 -1.54
N TRP A 59 -10.95 -29.62 -1.90
CA TRP A 59 -12.08 -29.96 -2.79
C TRP A 59 -13.43 -29.41 -2.29
N ARG A 60 -13.63 -29.28 -0.96
CA ARG A 60 -14.86 -28.70 -0.37
C ARG A 60 -14.94 -27.18 -0.48
N SER A 61 -13.81 -26.51 -0.72
CA SER A 61 -13.74 -25.06 -0.91
C SER A 61 -13.46 -24.68 -2.35
N GLU A 62 -13.52 -25.65 -3.27
CA GLU A 62 -13.36 -25.44 -4.69
C GLU A 62 -14.63 -24.80 -5.25
N LYS A 63 -14.53 -23.50 -5.53
CA LYS A 63 -15.56 -22.78 -6.26
C LYS A 63 -15.18 -22.86 -7.74
N THR A 64 -15.93 -23.62 -8.53
CA THR A 64 -15.69 -23.82 -9.97
C THR A 64 -15.58 -22.52 -10.76
N ASP A 65 -16.26 -21.47 -10.28
CA ASP A 65 -16.29 -20.15 -10.91
C ASP A 65 -15.25 -19.16 -10.35
N ARG A 66 -14.26 -19.62 -9.57
CA ARG A 66 -13.24 -18.73 -8.97
C ARG A 66 -11.83 -19.31 -9.06
N ALA A 67 -10.87 -18.42 -9.29
CA ALA A 67 -9.45 -18.74 -9.19
C ALA A 67 -9.00 -18.76 -7.73
N THR A 68 -8.15 -19.73 -7.36
CA THR A 68 -7.44 -19.74 -6.08
C THR A 68 -6.01 -19.26 -6.32
N LEU A 69 -5.57 -18.27 -5.55
CA LEU A 69 -4.24 -17.69 -5.63
C LEU A 69 -3.57 -17.82 -4.26
N ASP A 70 -2.32 -18.25 -4.25
CA ASP A 70 -1.51 -18.28 -3.03
C ASP A 70 -0.56 -17.08 -3.04
N VAL A 71 -0.76 -16.16 -2.09
CA VAL A 71 0.07 -14.96 -1.95
C VAL A 71 0.91 -15.07 -0.69
N CYS A 72 2.23 -14.98 -0.85
CA CYS A 72 3.19 -15.00 0.24
C CYS A 72 3.94 -13.67 0.26
N PHE A 73 3.98 -12.99 1.39
CA PHE A 73 4.74 -11.76 1.54
C PHE A 73 5.55 -11.77 2.83
N LYS A 74 6.74 -11.18 2.78
CA LYS A 74 7.59 -10.96 3.95
C LYS A 74 7.58 -9.48 4.28
N LEU A 75 6.97 -9.13 5.41
CA LEU A 75 6.84 -7.76 5.89
C LEU A 75 7.91 -7.46 6.94
N GLU A 76 8.67 -6.38 6.73
CA GLU A 76 9.53 -5.83 7.77
C GLU A 76 8.88 -4.65 8.50
N LYS A 77 8.24 -3.72 7.77
CA LYS A 77 7.63 -2.51 8.35
C LYS A 77 6.38 -2.06 7.57
N GLY A 78 5.28 -1.85 8.29
CA GLY A 78 4.08 -1.14 7.80
C GLY A 78 3.21 -1.91 6.79
N VAL A 79 1.92 -2.05 7.08
CA VAL A 79 0.95 -2.78 6.23
C VAL A 79 0.76 -2.13 4.85
N LEU A 80 0.98 -0.80 4.74
CA LEU A 80 0.82 -0.07 3.48
C LEU A 80 1.70 -0.62 2.35
N ILE A 81 2.95 -0.95 2.65
CA ILE A 81 3.93 -1.41 1.65
C ILE A 81 3.54 -2.81 1.17
N ALA A 82 3.00 -3.64 2.06
CA ALA A 82 2.50 -4.96 1.71
C ALA A 82 1.34 -4.88 0.71
N ILE A 83 0.36 -4.00 0.94
CA ILE A 83 -0.78 -3.84 0.01
C ILE A 83 -0.27 -3.43 -1.37
N ASN A 84 0.60 -2.43 -1.43
CA ASN A 84 1.15 -1.93 -2.70
C ASN A 84 2.03 -2.99 -3.40
N ALA A 85 2.88 -3.69 -2.64
CA ALA A 85 3.73 -4.76 -3.17
C ALA A 85 2.90 -5.94 -3.71
N VAL A 86 1.85 -6.36 -3.00
CA VAL A 86 0.97 -7.44 -3.47
C VAL A 86 0.24 -7.04 -4.74
N CYS A 87 -0.28 -5.82 -4.83
CA CYS A 87 -0.89 -5.33 -6.07
C CYS A 87 0.08 -5.36 -7.25
N LEU A 88 1.32 -4.92 -7.05
CA LEU A 88 2.34 -4.98 -8.09
C LEU A 88 2.69 -6.43 -8.47
N ALA A 89 2.74 -7.34 -7.51
CA ALA A 89 2.97 -8.77 -7.78
C ALA A 89 1.82 -9.41 -8.55
N LEU A 90 0.57 -8.98 -8.33
CA LEU A 90 -0.60 -9.43 -9.10
C LEU A 90 -0.56 -8.92 -10.55
N ILE A 91 -0.10 -7.67 -10.76
CA ILE A 91 0.10 -7.09 -12.09
C ILE A 91 1.19 -7.87 -12.84
N ASP A 92 2.31 -8.13 -12.17
CA ASP A 92 3.43 -8.90 -12.72
C ASP A 92 3.03 -10.33 -13.09
N ALA A 93 2.19 -10.98 -12.27
CA ALA A 93 1.62 -12.30 -12.54
C ALA A 93 0.63 -12.32 -13.73
N GLY A 94 0.27 -11.15 -14.29
CA GLY A 94 -0.73 -11.05 -15.35
C GLY A 94 -2.14 -11.44 -14.91
N ILE A 95 -2.44 -11.38 -13.61
CA ILE A 95 -3.74 -11.75 -13.08
C ILE A 95 -4.72 -10.59 -13.31
N PRO A 96 -5.88 -10.82 -13.95
CA PRO A 96 -6.84 -9.77 -14.21
C PRO A 96 -7.39 -9.21 -12.90
N MET A 97 -7.16 -7.92 -12.65
CA MET A 97 -7.69 -7.17 -11.52
C MET A 97 -8.72 -6.14 -11.99
N ILE A 98 -9.81 -5.98 -11.23
CA ILE A 98 -10.87 -4.99 -11.53
C ILE A 98 -10.33 -3.56 -11.38
N SER A 99 -9.41 -3.34 -10.43
CA SER A 99 -8.76 -2.05 -10.20
C SER A 99 -7.43 -2.26 -9.50
N VAL A 100 -6.54 -1.28 -9.62
CA VAL A 100 -5.30 -1.25 -8.84
C VAL A 100 -5.62 -0.66 -7.48
N ILE A 101 -5.18 -1.33 -6.42
CA ILE A 101 -5.29 -0.81 -5.05
C ILE A 101 -3.97 -0.14 -4.69
N THR A 102 -4.05 1.05 -4.10
CA THR A 102 -2.92 1.75 -3.51
C THR A 102 -3.28 2.16 -2.09
N ALA A 103 -2.38 1.91 -1.15
CA ALA A 103 -2.52 2.26 0.24
C ALA A 103 -1.50 3.31 0.68
N SER A 104 -1.96 4.26 1.49
CA SER A 104 -1.16 5.26 2.16
C SER A 104 -1.50 5.30 3.64
N SER A 105 -0.47 5.43 4.49
CA SER A 105 -0.65 5.64 5.93
C SER A 105 -0.59 7.13 6.25
N CYS A 106 -1.47 7.59 7.12
CA CYS A 106 -1.54 8.96 7.62
C CYS A 106 -1.54 8.93 9.14
N GLY A 107 -0.72 9.77 9.77
CA GLY A 107 -0.66 9.93 11.22
C GLY A 107 -1.08 11.33 11.64
N ILE A 108 -1.67 11.45 12.81
CA ILE A 108 -1.92 12.74 13.48
C ILE A 108 -0.96 12.81 14.67
N SER A 109 -0.04 13.78 14.60
CA SER A 109 0.89 14.06 15.69
C SER A 109 0.23 14.89 16.80
N ALA A 110 0.84 14.92 17.98
CA ALA A 110 0.28 15.60 19.16
C ALA A 110 0.00 17.11 18.96
N ASP A 111 0.65 17.75 17.99
CA ASP A 111 0.45 19.16 17.60
C ASP A 111 -0.78 19.38 16.68
N GLY A 112 -1.52 18.31 16.37
CA GLY A 112 -2.71 18.37 15.49
C GLY A 112 -2.39 18.46 13.99
N SER A 113 -1.11 18.50 13.61
CA SER A 113 -0.69 18.47 12.21
C SER A 113 -0.84 17.07 11.59
N LEU A 114 -1.45 17.00 10.40
CA LEU A 114 -1.56 15.77 9.62
C LEU A 114 -0.22 15.44 8.95
N ASN A 115 0.21 14.19 9.14
CA ASN A 115 1.43 13.68 8.57
C ASN A 115 1.16 12.52 7.61
N LEU A 116 1.46 12.72 6.32
CA LEU A 116 1.49 11.63 5.35
C LEU A 116 2.74 10.78 5.58
N ASP A 117 2.54 9.45 5.61
CA ASP A 117 3.57 8.43 5.81
C ASP A 117 4.42 8.62 7.08
N PRO A 118 3.85 8.34 8.28
CA PRO A 118 4.62 8.39 9.52
C PRO A 118 5.77 7.38 9.48
N THR A 119 6.96 7.83 9.88
CA THR A 119 8.08 6.94 10.17
C THR A 119 7.81 6.12 11.42
N SER A 120 8.53 5.01 11.65
CA SER A 120 8.34 4.19 12.86
C SER A 120 8.55 4.99 14.15
N VAL A 121 9.41 6.01 14.12
CA VAL A 121 9.64 6.93 15.24
C VAL A 121 8.45 7.86 15.44
N GLU A 122 7.85 8.35 14.35
CA GLU A 122 6.66 9.21 14.39
C GLU A 122 5.41 8.40 14.73
N GLU A 123 5.32 7.13 14.37
CA GLU A 123 4.21 6.23 14.70
C GLU A 123 4.09 6.05 16.21
N GLU A 124 5.22 5.86 16.91
CA GLU A 124 5.24 5.75 18.38
C GLU A 124 4.89 7.07 19.09
N ALA A 125 5.21 8.21 18.46
CA ALA A 125 4.84 9.54 18.95
C ALA A 125 3.45 10.03 18.51
N SER A 126 2.77 9.29 17.63
CA SER A 126 1.49 9.71 17.05
C SER A 126 0.34 9.37 17.97
N VAL A 127 -0.60 10.31 18.10
CA VAL A 127 -1.83 10.09 18.89
C VAL A 127 -2.75 9.11 18.17
N SER A 128 -2.74 9.16 16.84
CA SER A 128 -3.48 8.23 15.99
C SER A 128 -2.79 8.05 14.64
N TRP A 129 -2.98 6.88 14.05
CA TRP A 129 -2.56 6.58 12.69
C TRP A 129 -3.65 5.77 12.00
N VAL A 130 -3.77 5.96 10.70
CA VAL A 130 -4.74 5.29 9.84
C VAL A 130 -4.06 4.86 8.54
N THR A 131 -4.24 3.60 8.16
CA THR A 131 -3.85 3.12 6.83
C THR A 131 -5.11 3.05 5.97
N ALA A 132 -5.16 3.87 4.92
CA ALA A 132 -6.26 3.85 3.96
C ALA A 132 -5.78 3.20 2.66
N ALA A 133 -6.59 2.28 2.13
CA ALA A 133 -6.40 1.69 0.82
C ALA A 133 -7.50 2.20 -0.12
N ARG A 134 -7.13 2.58 -1.34
CA ARG A 134 -8.04 3.13 -2.34
C ARG A 134 -7.85 2.41 -3.66
N SER A 135 -8.96 2.07 -4.31
CA SER A 135 -8.99 1.61 -5.70
C SER A 135 -8.80 2.79 -6.67
N SER A 136 -8.18 2.51 -7.81
CA SER A 136 -8.04 3.48 -8.90
C SER A 136 -9.36 3.80 -9.60
N THR A 137 -10.39 2.98 -9.43
CA THR A 137 -11.71 3.23 -10.03
C THR A 137 -12.34 4.44 -9.33
N SER A 138 -12.41 5.56 -10.04
CA SER A 138 -13.26 6.67 -9.66
C SER A 138 -14.70 6.30 -9.95
N ASP A 139 -15.53 6.12 -8.92
CA ASP A 139 -16.99 6.02 -9.05
C ASP A 139 -17.57 7.38 -9.52
N ALA A 140 -17.23 7.79 -10.75
CA ALA A 140 -17.69 9.02 -11.39
C ALA A 140 -18.77 8.76 -12.46
N ASN A 141 -19.18 7.51 -12.69
CA ASN A 141 -20.29 7.18 -13.58
C ASN A 141 -21.57 6.94 -12.77
N ASN A 142 -22.08 8.01 -12.16
CA ASN A 142 -23.50 8.17 -11.92
C ASN A 142 -23.91 9.50 -12.55
N ASP A 143 -24.17 9.46 -13.85
CA ASP A 143 -25.21 10.22 -14.57
C ASP A 143 -24.95 10.07 -16.08
N ASP A 144 -25.66 9.13 -16.72
CA ASP A 144 -26.16 9.34 -18.07
C ASP A 144 -27.46 8.51 -18.21
N HIS A 145 -28.56 9.25 -18.10
CA HIS A 145 -29.92 8.85 -18.40
C HIS A 145 -30.06 8.32 -19.84
N VAL A 146 -30.72 7.18 -20.02
CA VAL A 146 -31.84 6.98 -20.98
C VAL A 146 -32.84 6.00 -20.38
#